data_AF-A0A6G3SAF4-F1
#
_entry.id   AF-A0A6G3SAF4-F1
#
_cell.length_a   1.000
_cell.length_b   1.000
_cell.length_c   1.000
_cell.angle_alpha   90.00
_cell.angle_beta   90.00
_cell.angle_gamma   90.00
#
_symmetry.space_group_name_H-M   'P 1'
#
loop_
_entity.id
_entity.type
_entity.pdbx_description
1 polymer ?
#
loop_
_entity_poly.entity_id
_entity_poly.type
_entity_poly.pdbx_seq_one_letter_code
_entity_poly.pdbx_strand_id
1 'polypeptide(L)' 'VYEAARTVSYASDVTWREVGRVLKSRSGRPRLRAMLGGGKSAPVERSPLAEGVVEMDGEVVLARAARPERDPVLALRAAA' A
#
# COMPACT_ATOMS: atom_id res chain seq x y z
N VAL A 1 3.85 -17.61 25.99
CA VAL A 1 5.09 -16.99 25.45
C VAL A 1 5.02 -16.76 23.94
N TYR A 2 4.68 -17.78 23.13
CA TYR A 2 4.57 -17.63 21.67
C TYR A 2 3.53 -16.61 21.19
N GLU A 3 2.40 -16.47 21.88
CA GLU A 3 1.36 -15.49 21.54
C GLU A 3 1.82 -14.04 21.78
N ALA A 4 2.50 -13.79 22.90
CA ALA A 4 3.09 -12.50 23.21
C ALA A 4 4.18 -12.15 22.18
N ALA A 5 5.06 -13.10 21.85
CA ALA A 5 6.08 -12.91 20.82
C ALA A 5 5.46 -12.60 19.44
N ARG A 6 4.42 -13.33 19.04
CA ARG A 6 3.68 -13.07 17.79
C ARG A 6 3.07 -11.66 17.78
N THR A 7 2.42 -11.27 18.87
CA THR A 7 1.78 -9.96 18.99
C THR A 7 2.80 -8.83 18.89
N VAL A 8 3.93 -8.97 19.60
CA VAL A 8 5.01 -7.98 19.56
C VAL A 8 5.61 -7.89 18.17
N SER A 9 5.95 -9.01 17.53
CA SER A 9 6.51 -9.02 16.16
C SER A 9 5.56 -8.33 15.18
N TYR A 10 4.28 -8.72 15.20
CA TYR A 10 3.28 -8.13 14.31
C TYR A 10 3.13 -6.62 14.54
N ALA A 11 3.04 -6.19 15.81
CA ALA A 11 2.92 -4.78 16.14
C ALA A 11 4.15 -3.98 15.69
N SER A 12 5.36 -4.52 15.87
CA SER A 12 6.61 -3.89 15.40
C SER A 12 6.65 -3.76 13.88
N ASP A 13 6.32 -4.83 13.14
CA ASP A 13 6.32 -4.83 11.67
C ASP A 13 5.31 -3.81 11.11
N VAL A 14 4.08 -3.81 11.62
CA VAL A 14 3.05 -2.85 11.22
C VAL A 14 3.48 -1.42 11.55
N THR A 15 3.99 -1.19 12.77
CA THR A 15 4.43 0.15 13.20
C THR A 15 5.51 0.70 12.27
N TRP A 16 6.49 -0.10 11.88
CA TRP A 16 7.58 0.39 11.03
C TRP A 16 7.13 0.69 9.60
N ARG A 17 6.20 -0.10 9.05
CA ARG A 17 5.57 0.20 7.76
C ARG A 17 4.77 1.50 7.80
N GLU A 18 3.98 1.72 8.86
CA GLU A 18 3.22 2.96 9.04
C GLU A 18 4.11 4.19 9.16
N VAL A 19 5.22 4.08 9.91
CA VAL A 19 6.22 5.15 10.01
C VAL A 19 6.78 5.49 8.62
N GLY A 20 7.17 4.48 7.83
CA GLY A 20 7.62 4.68 6.46
C GLY A 20 6.60 5.41 5.59
N ARG A 21 5.33 4.99 5.65
CA ARG A 21 4.22 5.63 4.93
C ARG A 21 4.03 7.09 5.33
N VAL A 22 3.99 7.38 6.63
CA VAL A 22 3.82 8.73 7.16
C VAL A 22 4.98 9.63 6.77
N LEU A 23 6.23 9.16 6.91
CA LEU A 23 7.40 9.95 6.54
C LEU A 23 7.45 10.23 5.03
N LYS A 24 7.11 9.26 4.18
CA LYS A 24 7.00 9.46 2.71
C LYS A 24 5.94 10.49 2.35
N SER A 25 4.78 10.49 3.03
CA SER A 25 3.74 11.49 2.81
C SER A 25 4.18 12.92 3.19
N ARG A 26 5.11 13.03 4.16
CA ARG A 26 5.63 14.31 4.68
C ARG A 26 6.87 14.81 3.96
N SER A 27 7.62 13.94 3.27
CA SER A 27 8.84 14.33 2.54
C SER A 27 8.55 15.06 1.23
N GLY A 28 7.41 14.79 0.59
CA GLY A 28 6.89 15.68 -0.44
C GLY A 28 6.56 17.04 0.19
N ARG A 29 6.84 18.15 -0.48
CA ARG A 29 6.34 19.49 -0.08
C ARG A 29 5.00 19.74 -0.77
N PRO A 30 3.86 19.18 -0.33
CA PRO A 30 2.58 19.26 -1.04
C PRO A 30 2.13 20.71 -1.23
N ARG A 31 2.43 21.59 -0.28
CA ARG A 31 2.10 23.03 -0.36
C ARG A 31 2.89 23.76 -1.45
N LEU A 32 4.17 23.47 -1.60
CA LEU A 32 5.00 24.07 -2.66
C LEU A 32 4.54 23.58 -4.04
N ARG A 33 4.18 22.29 -4.14
CA ARG A 33 3.69 21.65 -5.37
C ARG A 33 2.30 22.16 -5.78
N ALA A 34 1.42 22.43 -4.81
CA ALA A 34 0.12 23.05 -5.04
C ALA A 34 0.23 24.52 -5.49
N MET A 35 1.19 25.28 -4.96
CA MET A 35 1.43 26.68 -5.35
C MET A 35 2.04 26.81 -6.77
N LEU A 36 2.84 25.85 -7.24
CA LEU A 36 3.36 25.81 -8.61
C LEU A 36 2.38 25.25 -9.66
N GLY A 37 1.07 25.23 -9.37
CA GLY A 37 0.06 24.70 -10.31
C GLY A 37 0.06 23.17 -10.47
N GLY A 38 0.87 22.46 -9.68
CA GLY A 38 1.03 21.01 -9.70
C GLY A 38 0.04 20.27 -8.79
N GLY A 39 -1.22 20.70 -8.73
CA GLY A 39 -2.29 20.17 -7.87
C GLY A 39 -2.71 18.71 -8.13
N LYS A 40 -1.94 17.94 -8.90
CA LYS A 40 -2.09 16.49 -8.98
C LYS A 40 -1.01 15.89 -8.09
N SER A 41 -1.42 15.35 -6.95
CA SER A 41 -0.62 14.35 -6.22
C SER A 41 0.05 13.45 -7.25
N ALA A 42 1.38 13.26 -7.15
CA ALA A 42 2.06 12.30 -8.03
C ALA A 42 1.20 11.03 -8.06
N PRO A 43 0.91 10.46 -9.25
CA PRO A 43 0.23 9.18 -9.33
C PRO A 43 0.95 8.23 -8.37
N VAL A 44 0.21 7.68 -7.41
CA VAL A 44 0.80 6.67 -6.54
C VAL A 44 1.28 5.56 -7.46
N GLU A 45 2.57 5.29 -7.41
CA GLU A 45 3.22 4.32 -8.27
C GLU A 45 2.61 2.95 -7.93
N ARG A 46 1.90 2.38 -8.91
CA ARG A 46 1.20 1.10 -8.78
C ARG A 46 1.90 0.12 -9.71
N SER A 47 2.65 -0.81 -9.15
CA SER A 47 3.31 -1.85 -9.91
C SER A 47 2.34 -3.02 -10.12
N PRO A 48 2.08 -3.48 -11.36
CA PRO A 48 1.24 -4.65 -11.57
C PRO A 48 1.96 -5.90 -11.06
N LEU A 49 1.36 -6.62 -10.11
CA LEU A 49 1.88 -7.90 -9.59
C LEU A 49 1.22 -9.09 -10.30
N ALA A 50 -0.10 -9.03 -10.44
CA ALA A 50 -0.89 -10.01 -11.17
C ALA A 50 -2.18 -9.34 -11.69
N GLU A 51 -2.95 -10.04 -12.51
CA GLU A 51 -4.25 -9.52 -12.95
C GLU A 51 -5.17 -9.27 -11.73
N GLY A 52 -5.70 -8.05 -11.64
CA GLY A 52 -6.52 -7.62 -10.50
C GLY A 52 -5.74 -7.24 -9.24
N VAL A 53 -4.40 -7.35 -9.24
CA VAL A 53 -3.54 -7.15 -8.06
C VAL A 53 -2.39 -6.20 -8.39
N VAL A 54 -2.20 -5.18 -7.56
CA VAL A 54 -1.09 -4.21 -7.71
C VAL A 54 -0.35 -4.06 -6.40
N GLU A 55 0.94 -3.76 -6.48
CA GLU A 55 1.71 -3.27 -5.35
C GLU A 55 1.49 -1.75 -5.22
N MET A 56 1.18 -1.29 -4.01
CA MET A 56 1.06 0.12 -3.67
C MET A 56 1.73 0.36 -2.31
N ASP A 57 2.77 1.19 -2.30
CA ASP A 57 3.54 1.51 -1.09
C ASP A 57 4.07 0.27 -0.33
N GLY A 58 4.46 -0.78 -1.06
CA GLY A 58 4.95 -2.04 -0.48
C GLY A 58 3.85 -2.98 0.03
N GLU A 59 2.58 -2.65 -0.22
CA GLU A 59 1.44 -3.50 0.10
C GLU A 59 0.77 -4.04 -1.16
N VAL A 60 0.30 -5.29 -1.07
CA VAL A 60 -0.51 -5.91 -2.11
C VAL A 60 -1.95 -5.39 -1.97
N VAL A 61 -2.43 -4.67 -2.98
CA VAL A 61 -3.78 -4.09 -3.01
C VAL A 61 -4.54 -4.52 -4.25
N LEU A 62 -5.87 -4.48 -4.17
CA LEU A 62 -6.70 -4.74 -5.33
C LEU A 62 -6.57 -3.62 -6.37
N ALA A 63 -6.44 -4.02 -7.63
CA ALA A 63 -6.51 -3.09 -8.74
C ALA A 63 -7.89 -2.39 -8.75
N ARG A 64 -7.93 -1.15 -9.24
CA ARG A 64 -9.19 -0.39 -9.34
C ARG A 64 -10.28 -1.13 -10.14
N ALA A 65 -9.87 -1.94 -11.13
CA ALA A 65 -10.78 -2.70 -11.98
C ALA A 65 -11.14 -4.08 -11.41
N ALA A 66 -10.56 -4.50 -10.28
CA ALA A 66 -10.81 -5.80 -9.68
C ALA A 66 -12.29 -5.93 -9.27
N ARG A 67 -12.85 -7.13 -9.48
CA ARG A 67 -14.22 -7.50 -9.13
C ARG A 67 -14.20 -8.78 -8.28
N PRO A 68 -13.94 -8.69 -6.97
CA PRO A 68 -13.77 -9.86 -6.10
C PRO A 68 -14.96 -10.83 -6.15
N GLU A 69 -16.16 -10.30 -6.35
CA GLU A 69 -17.42 -11.05 -6.39
C GLU A 69 -17.55 -11.89 -7.67
N ARG A 70 -16.80 -11.52 -8.72
CA ARG A 70 -16.81 -12.18 -10.04
C ARG A 70 -15.54 -13.00 -10.28
N ASP A 71 -14.60 -12.98 -9.35
CA ASP A 71 -13.28 -13.58 -9.49
C ASP A 71 -12.85 -14.25 -8.17
N PRO A 72 -13.34 -15.47 -7.90
CA PRO A 72 -13.09 -16.15 -6.63
C PRO A 72 -11.62 -16.56 -6.44
N VAL A 73 -10.81 -16.59 -7.50
CA VAL A 73 -9.37 -16.95 -7.43
C VAL A 73 -8.46 -15.74 -7.22
N LEU A 74 -9.02 -14.53 -7.17
CA LEU A 74 -8.29 -13.28 -6.94
C LEU A 74 -7.47 -13.31 -5.64
N ALA A 75 -8.02 -13.85 -4.55
CA ALA A 75 -7.32 -13.97 -3.28
C ALA A 75 -6.11 -14.91 -3.37
N LEU A 76 -6.21 -16.00 -4.14
CA LEU A 76 -5.10 -16.92 -4.36
C LEU A 76 -3.97 -16.26 -5.15
N ARG A 77 -4.30 -15.48 -6.19
CA ARG A 77 -3.31 -14.71 -6.95
C ARG A 77 -2.59 -13.65 -6.11
N ALA A 78 -3.26 -13.07 -5.13
CA ALA A 78 -2.64 -12.12 -4.20
C ALA A 78 -1.69 -12.79 -3.18
N ALA A 79 -1.75 -14.11 -3.03
CA ALA A 79 -0.99 -14.87 -2.04
C ALA A 79 0.19 -15.66 -2.63
N ALA A 80 0.34 -15.67 -3.96
CA ALA A 80 1.35 -16.45 -4.69
C ALA A 80 2.70 -15.73 -4.82
#